data_AF-A0A3Q3IKZ8-F1
#
_entry.id   AF-A0A3Q3IKZ8-F1
#
_cell.length_a   1.000
_cell.length_b   1.000
_cell.length_c   1.000
_cell.angle_alpha   90.00
_cell.angle_beta   90.00
_cell.angle_gamma   90.00
#
_symmetry.space_group_name_H-M   'P 1'
#
loop_
_entity.id
_entity.type
_entity.pdbx_description
1 polymer ?
#
loop_
_entity_poly.entity_id
_entity_poly.type
_entity_poly.pdbx_seq_one_letter_code
_entity_poly.pdbx_strand_id
1 'polypeptide(L)'
;ISDSIAKAVVHTRGDITMSLVHNFFIKRLIQKFIRRQETISLVVVPSNVDIATTEALKMAQEVDPDGERTLGILTKPDLVDKGTEETVVHVVCNDIIPLKKGYMIVRCRGQQEIREKVSLTEAIEREKAFFKEHMHFHTLYSDGHATVPKLAEKLTLELVHHIEKSLPRLEEQIEEKLAQTQVELERYGTGPPADAAERFAFLTEKVTAFTQDAISVTKGEELKCGEKLNVFSMLRKEFGNWNLHLYNSGENFNRRIDKQVEKHEEMYRGRELPGFINYKTFEIMVKEQIKKLEEPAVKKLKDIGDAVKKVFIQLAHISFTGFPNLVKAAKANIEAIKQDKESIAESLLRVQFKMEMLVYSQDSTYSSSLTDTKTEGDEMDDDWQKLNRNKIILMLHLKSYYKVS
;
A
#
# COMPACT_ATOMS: atom_id res chain seq x y z
N ILE A 1 12.59 -28.39 -35.86
CA ILE A 1 11.84 -27.82 -34.70
C ILE A 1 10.42 -27.39 -35.09
N SER A 2 10.11 -27.02 -36.35
CA SER A 2 8.72 -26.77 -36.77
C SER A 2 7.87 -28.03 -37.07
N ASP A 3 8.50 -29.19 -37.25
CA ASP A 3 7.79 -30.45 -37.58
C ASP A 3 7.35 -31.26 -36.34
N SER A 4 7.84 -30.87 -35.16
CA SER A 4 7.53 -31.57 -33.89
C SER A 4 6.29 -31.02 -33.18
N ILE A 5 5.71 -29.92 -33.67
CA ILE A 5 4.56 -29.26 -33.02
C ILE A 5 3.22 -29.61 -33.72
N ALA A 6 3.26 -30.18 -34.92
CA ALA A 6 2.05 -30.44 -35.73
C ALA A 6 1.53 -31.89 -35.73
N LYS A 7 2.19 -32.84 -35.04
CA LYS A 7 1.79 -34.26 -34.98
C LYS A 7 1.52 -34.74 -33.56
N ALA A 8 0.44 -34.26 -32.97
CA ALA A 8 -0.16 -34.90 -31.79
C ALA A 8 -1.69 -34.75 -31.87
N VAL A 9 -2.30 -35.44 -32.83
CA VAL A 9 -3.76 -35.64 -32.88
C VAL A 9 -3.99 -37.14 -32.99
N VAL A 10 -4.02 -37.80 -31.84
CA VAL A 10 -4.55 -39.17 -31.71
C VAL A 10 -5.78 -39.08 -30.82
N HIS A 11 -6.90 -39.53 -31.37
CA HIS A 11 -8.24 -39.63 -30.78
C HIS A 11 -8.25 -40.10 -29.32
N THR A 12 -9.06 -39.47 -28.46
CA THR A 12 -10.24 -40.11 -27.82
C THR A 12 -11.08 -39.09 -27.02
N ARG A 13 -12.36 -39.40 -26.79
CA ARG A 13 -13.49 -38.53 -26.34
C ARG A 13 -13.33 -37.68 -25.05
N GLY A 14 -12.13 -37.52 -24.48
CA GLY A 14 -11.79 -36.52 -23.45
C GLY A 14 -11.17 -35.22 -23.98
N ASP A 15 -10.98 -35.08 -25.30
CA ASP A 15 -10.12 -34.07 -25.94
C ASP A 15 -10.69 -32.64 -26.08
N ILE A 16 -12.00 -32.41 -25.90
CA ILE A 16 -12.58 -31.08 -26.19
C ILE A 16 -12.11 -30.05 -25.16
N THR A 17 -12.05 -30.43 -23.88
CA THR A 17 -11.56 -29.55 -22.81
C THR A 17 -10.05 -29.35 -22.89
N MET A 18 -9.27 -30.39 -23.26
CA MET A 18 -7.83 -30.27 -23.42
C MET A 18 -7.43 -29.44 -24.66
N SER A 19 -8.15 -29.58 -25.78
CA SER A 19 -7.92 -28.77 -26.98
C SER A 19 -8.25 -27.29 -26.76
N LEU A 20 -9.32 -26.99 -26.02
CA LEU A 20 -9.67 -25.62 -25.63
C LEU A 20 -8.62 -25.01 -24.68
N VAL A 21 -8.15 -25.76 -23.69
CA VAL A 21 -7.09 -25.32 -22.76
C VAL A 21 -5.75 -25.13 -23.49
N HIS A 22 -5.40 -26.03 -24.41
CA HIS A 22 -4.17 -25.92 -25.20
C HIS A 22 -4.20 -24.69 -26.11
N ASN A 23 -5.32 -24.46 -26.82
CA ASN A 23 -5.52 -23.25 -27.62
C ASN A 23 -5.45 -21.97 -26.78
N PHE A 24 -5.97 -21.99 -25.56
CA PHE A 24 -5.87 -20.85 -24.64
C PHE A 24 -4.41 -20.50 -24.29
N PHE A 25 -3.58 -21.49 -23.97
CA PHE A 25 -2.16 -21.24 -23.65
C PHE A 25 -1.37 -20.75 -24.87
N ILE A 26 -1.64 -21.31 -26.05
CA ILE A 26 -0.98 -20.87 -27.29
C ILE A 26 -1.34 -19.41 -27.59
N LYS A 27 -2.63 -19.07 -27.59
CA LYS A 27 -3.08 -17.69 -27.83
C LYS A 27 -2.51 -16.72 -26.81
N ARG A 28 -2.49 -17.10 -25.52
CA ARG A 28 -1.91 -16.25 -24.46
C ARG A 28 -0.40 -16.02 -24.65
N LEU A 29 0.32 -17.05 -25.08
CA LEU A 29 1.75 -16.93 -25.37
C LEU A 29 1.99 -16.00 -26.56
N ILE A 30 1.25 -16.19 -27.66
CA ILE A 30 1.32 -15.33 -28.85
C ILE A 30 1.02 -13.88 -28.45
N GLN A 31 -0.10 -13.63 -27.75
CA GLN A 31 -0.49 -12.30 -27.25
C GLN A 31 0.61 -11.62 -26.42
N LYS A 32 1.38 -12.36 -25.61
CA LYS A 32 2.50 -11.80 -24.83
C LYS A 32 3.60 -11.20 -25.72
N PHE A 33 3.84 -11.77 -26.89
CA PHE A 33 4.83 -11.27 -27.86
C PHE A 33 4.25 -10.19 -28.76
N ILE A 34 3.09 -10.44 -29.39
CA ILE A 34 2.52 -9.50 -30.38
C ILE A 34 2.00 -8.19 -29.76
N ARG A 35 1.78 -8.11 -28.44
CA ARG A 35 1.41 -6.86 -27.75
C ARG A 35 2.57 -5.86 -27.64
N ARG A 36 3.81 -6.31 -27.76
CA ARG A 36 4.99 -5.42 -27.71
C ARG A 36 5.04 -4.64 -29.02
N GLN A 37 5.12 -3.31 -28.94
CA GLN A 37 5.16 -2.45 -30.13
C GLN A 37 6.45 -2.64 -30.92
N GLU A 38 7.50 -3.12 -30.25
CA GLU A 38 8.80 -3.44 -30.82
C GLU A 38 8.82 -4.79 -31.55
N THR A 39 7.71 -5.53 -31.61
CA THR A 39 7.63 -6.83 -32.30
C THR A 39 6.93 -6.72 -33.65
N ILE A 40 7.62 -7.19 -34.70
CA ILE A 40 7.05 -7.37 -36.05
C ILE A 40 6.21 -8.65 -36.07
N SER A 41 4.95 -8.54 -36.49
CA SER A 41 4.03 -9.66 -36.62
C SER A 41 4.13 -10.27 -38.02
N LEU A 42 4.55 -11.54 -38.10
CA LEU A 42 4.63 -12.28 -39.35
C LEU A 42 3.44 -13.25 -39.46
N VAL A 43 2.47 -12.93 -40.32
CA VAL A 43 1.24 -13.72 -40.46
C VAL A 43 1.34 -14.60 -41.69
N VAL A 44 1.43 -15.92 -41.48
CA VAL A 44 1.50 -16.90 -42.57
C VAL A 44 0.11 -17.47 -42.84
N VAL A 45 -0.35 -17.35 -44.09
CA VAL A 45 -1.68 -17.79 -44.53
C VAL A 45 -1.54 -18.66 -45.78
N PRO A 46 -2.17 -19.85 -45.84
CA PRO A 46 -2.26 -20.62 -47.08
C PRO A 46 -3.07 -19.87 -48.15
N SER A 47 -2.61 -19.89 -49.40
CA SER A 47 -3.22 -19.15 -50.52
C SER A 47 -4.57 -19.72 -50.95
N ASN A 48 -4.88 -20.96 -50.56
CA ASN A 48 -6.14 -21.65 -50.87
C ASN A 48 -7.26 -21.37 -49.85
N VAL A 49 -7.03 -20.51 -48.86
CA VAL A 49 -8.00 -20.17 -47.81
C VAL A 49 -8.25 -18.66 -47.84
N ASP A 50 -9.48 -18.24 -47.56
CA ASP A 50 -9.81 -16.83 -47.45
C ASP A 50 -9.08 -16.17 -46.26
N ILE A 51 -8.28 -15.16 -46.59
CA ILE A 51 -7.46 -14.41 -45.64
C ILE A 51 -8.30 -13.74 -44.54
N ALA A 52 -9.51 -13.28 -44.86
CA ALA A 52 -10.38 -12.60 -43.89
C ALA A 52 -10.87 -13.53 -42.76
N THR A 53 -10.88 -14.84 -43.01
CA THR A 53 -11.32 -15.83 -42.03
C THR A 53 -10.21 -16.30 -41.09
N THR A 54 -8.95 -15.98 -41.40
CA THR A 54 -7.78 -16.54 -40.71
C THR A 54 -7.60 -15.97 -39.30
N GLU A 55 -7.55 -16.85 -38.31
CA GLU A 55 -7.43 -16.46 -36.89
C GLU A 55 -6.12 -15.75 -36.57
N ALA A 56 -5.03 -16.10 -37.26
CA ALA A 56 -3.73 -15.45 -37.09
C ALA A 56 -3.77 -13.95 -37.47
N LEU A 57 -4.51 -13.61 -38.54
CA LEU A 57 -4.66 -12.21 -38.96
C LEU A 57 -5.57 -11.44 -38.01
N LYS A 58 -6.66 -12.06 -37.53
CA LYS A 58 -7.54 -11.46 -36.51
C LYS A 58 -6.77 -11.12 -35.23
N MET A 59 -5.95 -12.04 -34.73
CA MET A 59 -5.10 -11.79 -33.56
C MET A 59 -4.08 -10.67 -33.79
N ALA A 60 -3.54 -10.52 -35.02
CA ALA A 60 -2.65 -9.43 -35.36
C ALA A 60 -3.40 -8.09 -35.39
N GLN A 61 -4.58 -8.03 -36.02
CA GLN A 61 -5.42 -6.83 -36.10
C GLN A 61 -5.92 -6.36 -34.72
N GLU A 62 -6.15 -7.27 -33.78
CA GLU A 62 -6.50 -6.92 -32.39
C GLU A 62 -5.43 -6.07 -31.68
N VAL A 63 -4.15 -6.23 -32.06
CA VAL A 63 -3.02 -5.52 -31.43
C VAL A 63 -2.31 -4.53 -32.36
N ASP A 64 -2.63 -4.55 -33.64
CA ASP A 64 -2.09 -3.71 -34.72
C ASP A 64 -3.21 -3.42 -35.74
N PRO A 65 -4.20 -2.58 -35.39
CA PRO A 65 -5.36 -2.30 -36.25
C PRO A 65 -4.97 -1.57 -37.55
N ASP A 66 -3.91 -0.78 -37.51
CA ASP A 66 -3.39 -0.02 -38.66
C ASP A 66 -2.45 -0.84 -39.55
N GLY A 67 -2.11 -2.07 -39.14
CA GLY A 67 -1.21 -2.96 -39.88
C GLY A 67 0.20 -2.38 -40.08
N GLU A 68 0.69 -1.55 -39.14
CA GLU A 68 1.97 -0.86 -39.28
C GLU A 68 3.16 -1.83 -39.18
N ARG A 69 3.01 -2.86 -38.34
CA ARG A 69 4.07 -3.79 -37.97
C ARG A 69 3.74 -5.23 -38.34
N THR A 70 2.73 -5.43 -39.17
CA THR A 70 2.26 -6.73 -39.64
C THR A 70 2.65 -6.94 -41.10
N LEU A 71 3.34 -8.06 -41.37
CA LEU A 71 3.68 -8.52 -42.72
C LEU A 71 2.94 -9.83 -43.00
N GLY A 72 2.19 -9.86 -44.10
CA GLY A 72 1.47 -11.06 -44.53
C GLY A 72 2.31 -11.92 -45.49
N ILE A 73 2.34 -13.22 -45.26
CA ILE A 73 2.96 -14.20 -46.15
C ILE A 73 1.89 -15.16 -46.64
N LEU A 74 1.70 -15.22 -47.95
CA LEU A 74 0.90 -16.25 -48.60
C LEU A 74 1.80 -17.44 -48.98
N THR A 75 1.38 -18.65 -48.59
CA THR A 75 2.10 -19.90 -48.87
C THR A 75 1.23 -20.87 -49.66
N LYS A 76 1.82 -21.94 -50.19
CA LYS A 76 1.15 -22.97 -51.00
C LYS A 76 0.36 -22.40 -52.20
N PRO A 77 0.97 -21.55 -53.04
CA PRO A 77 0.31 -21.00 -54.23
C PRO A 77 -0.01 -22.08 -55.28
N ASP A 78 0.62 -23.25 -55.17
CA ASP A 78 0.43 -24.41 -56.04
C ASP A 78 -0.89 -25.18 -55.78
N LEU A 79 -1.55 -24.94 -54.64
CA LEU A 79 -2.81 -25.58 -54.27
C LEU A 79 -4.03 -24.69 -54.51
N VAL A 80 -3.87 -23.57 -55.20
CA VAL A 80 -4.95 -22.65 -55.51
C VAL A 80 -5.77 -23.19 -56.69
N ASP A 81 -7.09 -23.13 -56.59
CA ASP A 81 -8.00 -23.60 -57.64
C ASP A 81 -7.98 -22.62 -58.83
N LYS A 82 -7.89 -23.18 -60.04
CA LYS A 82 -7.91 -22.41 -61.30
C LYS A 82 -9.18 -21.57 -61.37
N GLY A 83 -9.03 -20.25 -61.33
CA GLY A 83 -10.13 -19.27 -61.28
C GLY A 83 -10.19 -18.45 -59.98
N THR A 84 -9.51 -18.87 -58.91
CA THR A 84 -9.37 -18.08 -57.66
C THR A 84 -8.02 -17.38 -57.53
N GLU A 85 -7.12 -17.62 -58.49
CA GLU A 85 -5.76 -17.07 -58.54
C GLU A 85 -5.75 -15.53 -58.63
N GLU A 86 -6.73 -14.92 -59.31
CA GLU A 86 -6.88 -13.46 -59.35
C GLU A 86 -7.15 -12.87 -57.97
N THR A 87 -7.98 -13.53 -57.15
CA THR A 87 -8.23 -13.09 -55.77
C THR A 87 -6.95 -13.10 -54.93
N VAL A 88 -6.10 -14.11 -55.12
CA VAL A 88 -4.79 -14.18 -54.45
C VAL A 88 -3.88 -13.03 -54.88
N VAL A 89 -3.89 -12.68 -56.17
CA VAL A 89 -3.14 -11.50 -56.68
C VAL A 89 -3.63 -10.22 -56.01
N HIS A 90 -4.95 -9.99 -55.92
CA HIS A 90 -5.52 -8.83 -55.23
C HIS A 90 -5.14 -8.75 -53.75
N VAL A 91 -5.05 -9.90 -53.04
CA VAL A 91 -4.55 -9.92 -51.66
C VAL A 91 -3.10 -9.47 -51.61
N VAL A 92 -2.23 -9.98 -52.50
CA VAL A 92 -0.80 -9.62 -52.51
C VAL A 92 -0.57 -8.16 -52.88
N CYS A 93 -1.37 -7.63 -53.81
CA CYS A 93 -1.39 -6.22 -54.20
C CYS A 93 -2.00 -5.30 -53.14
N ASN A 94 -2.40 -5.83 -51.98
CA ASN A 94 -2.92 -5.06 -50.83
C ASN A 94 -4.33 -4.47 -51.04
N ASP A 95 -5.12 -5.01 -51.97
CA ASP A 95 -6.44 -4.48 -52.33
C ASP A 95 -7.55 -4.86 -51.33
N ILE A 96 -7.41 -5.99 -50.63
CA ILE A 96 -8.47 -6.55 -49.76
C ILE A 96 -8.32 -6.13 -48.29
N ILE A 97 -7.16 -6.42 -47.68
CA ILE A 97 -6.87 -6.06 -46.29
C ILE A 97 -5.54 -5.30 -46.27
N PRO A 98 -5.56 -3.96 -46.14
CA PRO A 98 -4.36 -3.16 -46.26
C PRO A 98 -3.41 -3.36 -45.08
N LEU A 99 -2.17 -3.77 -45.37
CA LEU A 99 -1.05 -3.78 -44.42
C LEU A 99 0.03 -2.80 -44.88
N LYS A 100 0.65 -2.03 -43.97
CA LYS A 100 1.69 -1.06 -44.36
C LYS A 100 2.96 -1.73 -44.87
N LYS A 101 3.32 -2.90 -44.33
CA LYS A 101 4.44 -3.72 -44.82
C LYS A 101 4.05 -4.58 -46.04
N GLY A 102 2.75 -4.65 -46.36
CA GLY A 102 2.19 -5.39 -47.48
C GLY A 102 2.24 -6.90 -47.34
N TYR A 103 2.16 -7.58 -48.49
CA TYR A 103 2.15 -9.03 -48.59
C TYR A 103 3.28 -9.55 -49.47
N MET A 104 3.65 -10.80 -49.23
CA MET A 104 4.59 -11.56 -50.04
C MET A 104 4.03 -12.96 -50.31
N ILE A 105 4.29 -13.53 -51.49
CA ILE A 105 3.88 -14.89 -51.83
C ILE A 105 5.09 -15.79 -52.05
N VAL A 106 5.09 -16.95 -51.41
CA VAL A 106 6.21 -17.90 -51.46
C VAL A 106 5.73 -19.32 -51.71
N ARG A 107 6.51 -20.05 -52.51
CA ARG A 107 6.31 -21.48 -52.72
C ARG A 107 7.34 -22.25 -51.91
N CYS A 108 6.86 -22.92 -50.87
CA CYS A 108 7.70 -23.81 -50.06
C CYS A 108 7.83 -25.19 -50.73
N ARG A 109 8.82 -25.97 -50.27
CA ARG A 109 8.98 -27.37 -50.71
C ARG A 109 7.73 -28.19 -50.37
N GLY A 110 7.24 -28.94 -51.35
CA GLY A 110 6.14 -29.88 -51.14
C GLY A 110 6.57 -31.11 -50.35
N GLN A 111 5.61 -31.85 -49.79
CA GLN A 111 5.90 -33.08 -49.03
C GLN A 111 6.63 -34.15 -49.87
N GLN A 112 6.38 -34.17 -51.19
CA GLN A 112 7.02 -35.08 -52.13
C GLN A 112 8.49 -34.70 -52.38
N GLU A 113 8.77 -33.41 -52.61
CA GLU A 113 10.14 -32.91 -52.82
C GLU A 113 11.02 -33.10 -51.57
N ILE A 114 10.41 -33.07 -50.38
CA ILE A 114 11.09 -33.40 -49.13
C ILE A 114 11.49 -34.88 -49.09
N ARG A 115 10.62 -35.80 -49.55
CA ARG A 115 10.94 -37.24 -49.65
C ARG A 115 12.03 -37.51 -50.68
N GLU A 116 12.01 -36.76 -51.79
CA GLU A 116 13.00 -36.82 -52.87
C GLU A 116 14.32 -36.10 -52.53
N LYS A 117 14.43 -35.48 -51.36
CA LYS A 117 15.62 -34.74 -50.87
C LYS A 117 16.12 -33.68 -51.85
N VAL A 118 15.20 -32.98 -52.52
CA VAL A 118 15.52 -31.87 -53.42
C VAL A 118 16.37 -30.81 -52.69
N SER A 119 17.46 -30.38 -53.33
CA SER A 119 18.37 -29.38 -52.76
C SER A 119 17.69 -28.02 -52.62
N LEU A 120 18.17 -27.17 -51.70
CA LEU A 120 17.60 -25.83 -51.50
C LEU A 120 17.73 -24.97 -52.76
N THR A 121 18.87 -25.05 -53.45
CA THR A 121 19.16 -24.31 -54.68
C THR A 121 18.19 -24.70 -55.79
N GLU A 122 17.94 -26.00 -55.94
CA GLU A 122 16.98 -26.51 -56.93
C GLU A 122 15.54 -26.11 -56.59
N ALA A 123 15.17 -26.10 -55.31
CA ALA A 123 13.86 -25.62 -54.87
C ALA A 123 13.63 -24.13 -55.18
N ILE A 124 14.66 -23.29 -55.03
CA ILE A 124 14.60 -21.85 -55.36
C ILE A 124 14.45 -21.65 -56.87
N GLU A 125 15.19 -22.41 -57.70
CA GLU A 125 15.03 -22.32 -59.16
C GLU A 125 13.64 -22.81 -59.62
N ARG A 126 13.11 -23.87 -59.01
CA ARG A 126 11.73 -24.33 -59.28
C ARG A 126 10.68 -23.31 -58.83
N GLU A 127 10.87 -22.67 -57.69
CA GLU A 127 10.01 -21.57 -57.23
C GLU A 127 10.01 -20.43 -58.24
N LYS A 128 11.20 -20.02 -58.68
CA LYS A 128 11.37 -18.95 -59.68
C LYS A 128 10.74 -19.30 -61.01
N ALA A 129 10.88 -20.54 -61.49
CA ALA A 129 10.24 -21.01 -62.71
C ALA A 129 8.71 -20.98 -62.57
N PHE A 130 8.17 -21.48 -61.45
CA PHE A 130 6.74 -21.46 -61.17
C PHE A 130 6.14 -20.05 -61.25
N PHE A 131 6.74 -19.08 -60.55
CA PHE A 131 6.22 -17.72 -60.57
C PHE A 131 6.40 -17.01 -61.92
N LYS A 132 7.42 -17.37 -62.71
CA LYS A 132 7.63 -16.80 -64.05
C LYS A 132 6.68 -17.36 -65.10
N GLU A 133 6.39 -18.65 -65.06
CA GLU A 133 5.59 -19.32 -66.09
C GLU A 133 4.08 -19.18 -65.85
N HIS A 134 3.67 -18.82 -64.63
CA HIS A 134 2.27 -18.74 -64.25
C HIS A 134 1.59 -17.45 -64.74
N MET A 135 0.46 -17.59 -65.44
CA MET A 135 -0.26 -16.49 -66.11
C MET A 135 -0.61 -15.32 -65.19
N HIS A 136 -1.15 -15.59 -63.99
CA HIS A 136 -1.55 -14.56 -63.03
C HIS A 136 -0.42 -14.14 -62.05
N PHE A 137 0.45 -15.06 -61.61
CA PHE A 137 1.48 -14.76 -60.62
C PHE A 137 2.77 -14.15 -61.20
N HIS A 138 2.94 -14.16 -62.53
CA HIS A 138 4.07 -13.50 -63.19
C HIS A 138 4.12 -11.99 -62.89
N THR A 139 2.98 -11.34 -62.73
CA THR A 139 2.90 -9.92 -62.33
C THR A 139 3.51 -9.72 -60.95
N LEU A 140 3.14 -10.57 -59.97
CA LEU A 140 3.69 -10.52 -58.61
C LEU A 140 5.20 -10.78 -58.56
N TYR A 141 5.71 -11.61 -59.49
CA TYR A 141 7.15 -11.83 -59.65
C TYR A 141 7.86 -10.58 -60.18
N SER A 142 7.28 -9.93 -61.19
CA SER A 142 7.82 -8.72 -61.82
C SER A 142 7.85 -7.55 -60.84
N ASP A 143 6.83 -7.43 -60.01
CA ASP A 143 6.71 -6.38 -58.98
C ASP A 143 7.54 -6.67 -57.72
N GLY A 144 8.21 -7.83 -57.65
CA GLY A 144 9.10 -8.18 -56.54
C GLY A 144 8.38 -8.66 -55.27
N HIS A 145 7.09 -8.99 -55.35
CA HIS A 145 6.27 -9.50 -54.24
C HIS A 145 6.31 -11.02 -54.10
N ALA A 146 6.97 -11.73 -55.01
CA ALA A 146 7.07 -13.19 -55.00
C ALA A 146 8.49 -13.67 -54.71
N THR A 147 8.59 -14.93 -54.27
CA THR A 147 9.80 -15.73 -54.00
C THR A 147 10.43 -15.60 -52.61
N VAL A 148 11.02 -16.70 -52.12
CA VAL A 148 11.73 -16.77 -50.84
C VAL A 148 12.94 -15.82 -50.77
N PRO A 149 13.80 -15.69 -51.80
CA PRO A 149 14.93 -14.76 -51.73
C PRO A 149 14.50 -13.30 -51.56
N LYS A 150 13.45 -12.87 -52.26
CA LYS A 150 12.90 -11.51 -52.13
C LYS A 150 12.24 -11.29 -50.77
N LEU A 151 11.54 -12.30 -50.24
CA LEU A 151 11.03 -12.25 -48.87
C LEU A 151 12.15 -12.07 -47.85
N ALA A 152 13.27 -12.79 -47.98
CA ALA A 152 14.41 -12.67 -47.08
C ALA A 152 15.07 -11.28 -47.13
N GLU A 153 15.22 -10.70 -48.32
CA GLU A 153 15.71 -9.35 -48.52
C GLU A 153 14.79 -8.32 -47.83
N LYS A 154 13.47 -8.42 -48.08
CA LYS A 154 12.47 -7.53 -47.49
C LYS A 154 12.42 -7.64 -45.97
N LEU A 155 12.41 -8.86 -45.42
CA LEU A 155 12.41 -9.08 -43.97
C LEU A 155 13.65 -8.47 -43.30
N THR A 156 14.82 -8.59 -43.93
CA THR A 156 16.06 -8.00 -43.41
C THR A 156 15.95 -6.48 -43.34
N LEU A 157 15.49 -5.84 -44.41
CA LEU A 157 15.33 -4.38 -44.47
C LEU A 157 14.31 -3.88 -43.44
N GLU A 158 13.15 -4.54 -43.36
CA GLU A 158 12.11 -4.20 -42.39
C GLU A 158 12.57 -4.38 -40.94
N LEU A 159 13.39 -5.40 -40.67
CA LEU A 159 13.96 -5.63 -39.34
C LEU A 159 14.95 -4.51 -38.96
N VAL A 160 15.87 -4.16 -39.86
CA VAL A 160 16.86 -3.09 -39.61
C VAL A 160 16.16 -1.76 -39.36
N HIS A 161 15.24 -1.36 -40.24
CA HIS A 161 14.48 -0.12 -40.08
C HIS A 161 13.69 -0.09 -38.76
N HIS A 162 13.09 -1.23 -38.38
CA HIS A 162 12.34 -1.33 -37.14
C HIS A 162 13.23 -1.25 -35.90
N ILE A 163 14.44 -1.82 -35.95
CA ILE A 163 15.44 -1.69 -34.88
C ILE A 163 15.84 -0.22 -34.73
N GLU A 164 16.19 0.47 -35.82
CA GLU A 164 16.60 1.88 -35.79
C GLU A 164 15.50 2.78 -35.21
N LYS A 165 14.24 2.56 -35.61
CA LYS A 165 13.09 3.32 -35.11
C LYS A 165 12.79 3.02 -33.63
N SER A 166 13.05 1.79 -33.17
CA SER A 166 12.74 1.35 -31.81
C SER A 166 13.86 1.65 -30.80
N LEU A 167 15.10 1.85 -31.26
CA LEU A 167 16.28 1.97 -30.41
C LEU A 167 16.19 3.14 -29.40
N PRO A 168 15.81 4.38 -29.78
CA PRO A 168 15.76 5.50 -28.83
C PRO A 168 14.72 5.27 -27.73
N ARG A 169 13.58 4.68 -28.08
CA ARG A 169 12.53 4.34 -27.11
C ARG A 169 12.99 3.21 -26.18
N LEU A 170 13.77 2.26 -26.69
CA LEU A 170 14.31 1.17 -25.87
C LEU A 170 15.31 1.70 -24.85
N GLU A 171 16.15 2.66 -25.24
CA GLU A 171 17.09 3.35 -24.34
C GLU A 171 16.33 4.05 -23.19
N GLU A 172 15.31 4.84 -23.50
CA GLU A 172 14.45 5.50 -22.51
C GLU A 172 13.80 4.49 -21.55
N GLN A 173 13.25 3.38 -22.06
CA GLN A 173 12.67 2.32 -21.24
C GLN A 173 13.69 1.63 -20.32
N ILE A 174 14.95 1.49 -20.77
CA ILE A 174 16.02 0.91 -19.97
C ILE A 174 16.41 1.87 -18.84
N GLU A 175 16.59 3.15 -19.15
CA GLU A 175 16.91 4.17 -18.15
C GLU A 175 15.81 4.30 -17.09
N GLU A 176 14.54 4.30 -17.51
CA GLU A 176 13.40 4.35 -16.59
C GLU A 176 13.40 3.12 -15.66
N LYS A 177 13.57 1.91 -16.22
CA LYS A 177 13.63 0.68 -15.42
C LYS A 177 14.84 0.64 -14.51
N LEU A 178 15.98 1.16 -14.95
CA LEU A 178 17.19 1.25 -14.14
C LEU A 178 16.96 2.19 -12.96
N ALA A 179 16.37 3.37 -13.19
CA ALA A 179 16.01 4.30 -12.13
C ALA A 179 15.02 3.69 -11.13
N GLN A 180 13.97 3.02 -11.60
CA GLN A 180 13.01 2.31 -10.74
C GLN A 180 13.68 1.22 -9.90
N THR A 181 14.53 0.40 -10.54
CA THR A 181 15.25 -0.69 -9.86
C THR A 181 16.23 -0.15 -8.83
N GLN A 182 16.89 0.97 -9.13
CA GLN A 182 17.83 1.63 -8.23
C GLN A 182 17.10 2.17 -6.98
N VAL A 183 15.94 2.80 -7.15
CA VAL A 183 15.09 3.24 -6.03
C VAL A 183 14.63 2.05 -5.19
N GLU A 184 14.24 0.94 -5.82
CA GLU A 184 13.90 -0.28 -5.08
C GLU A 184 15.10 -0.86 -4.31
N LEU A 185 16.29 -0.87 -4.92
CA LEU A 185 17.52 -1.35 -4.30
C LEU A 185 17.89 -0.51 -3.06
N GLU A 186 17.80 0.81 -3.17
CA GLU A 186 18.05 1.73 -2.06
C GLU A 186 17.08 1.50 -0.89
N ARG A 187 15.82 1.15 -1.19
CA ARG A 187 14.82 0.80 -0.16
C ARG A 187 15.16 -0.49 0.59
N TYR A 188 15.79 -1.46 -0.06
CA TYR A 188 16.23 -2.69 0.61
C TYR A 188 17.48 -2.47 1.47
N GLY A 189 18.28 -1.46 1.15
CA GLY A 189 19.50 -1.11 1.86
C GLY A 189 20.60 -2.16 1.74
N THR A 190 21.70 -1.94 2.46
CA THR A 190 22.80 -2.91 2.55
C THR A 190 22.42 -4.02 3.54
N GLY A 191 22.41 -5.26 3.05
CA GLY A 191 22.25 -6.44 3.89
C GLY A 191 23.41 -6.60 4.88
N PRO A 192 23.28 -7.52 5.85
CA PRO A 192 24.37 -7.80 6.79
C PRO A 192 25.61 -8.29 6.03
N PRO A 193 26.82 -7.81 6.37
CA PRO A 193 28.07 -8.30 5.80
C PRO A 193 28.26 -9.82 5.98
N ALA A 194 29.13 -10.45 5.20
CA ALA A 194 29.42 -11.87 5.36
C ALA A 194 30.33 -12.13 6.58
N ASP A 195 31.29 -11.22 6.82
CA ASP A 195 32.25 -11.34 7.91
C ASP A 195 31.58 -11.20 9.30
N ALA A 196 32.10 -11.91 10.30
CA ALA A 196 31.52 -11.90 11.65
C ALA A 196 31.75 -10.57 12.39
N ALA A 197 32.92 -9.96 12.25
CA ALA A 197 33.24 -8.68 12.90
C ALA A 197 32.45 -7.53 12.24
N GLU A 198 32.36 -7.53 10.91
CA GLU A 198 31.57 -6.54 10.17
C GLU A 198 30.07 -6.66 10.47
N ARG A 199 29.53 -7.87 10.65
CA ARG A 199 28.14 -8.07 11.10
C ARG A 199 27.86 -7.47 12.47
N PHE A 200 28.81 -7.59 13.40
CA PHE A 200 28.67 -7.00 14.72
C PHE A 200 28.67 -5.47 14.65
N ALA A 201 29.57 -4.88 13.84
CA ALA A 201 29.59 -3.45 13.59
C ALA A 201 28.28 -2.96 12.96
N PHE A 202 27.77 -3.67 11.95
CA PHE A 202 26.47 -3.37 11.30
C PHE A 202 25.30 -3.43 12.30
N LEU A 203 25.24 -4.46 13.15
CA LEU A 203 24.20 -4.55 14.18
C LEU A 203 24.31 -3.39 15.17
N THR A 204 25.53 -3.05 15.58
CA THR A 204 25.79 -1.93 16.49
C THR A 204 25.32 -0.61 15.88
N GLU A 205 25.59 -0.37 14.60
CA GLU A 205 25.12 0.80 13.88
C GLU A 205 23.59 0.86 13.84
N LYS A 206 22.92 -0.24 13.47
CA LYS A 206 21.44 -0.32 13.43
C LYS A 206 20.80 -0.07 14.80
N VAL A 207 21.34 -0.67 15.86
CA VAL A 207 20.84 -0.48 17.23
C VAL A 207 21.10 0.95 17.71
N THR A 208 22.25 1.54 17.38
CA THR A 208 22.59 2.93 17.73
C THR A 208 21.66 3.90 17.02
N ALA A 209 21.38 3.69 15.73
CA ALA A 209 20.42 4.49 14.97
C ALA A 209 19.00 4.42 15.57
N PHE A 210 18.51 3.22 15.88
CA PHE A 210 17.22 3.04 16.56
C PHE A 210 17.19 3.75 17.92
N THR A 211 18.28 3.68 18.69
CA THR A 211 18.37 4.35 20.00
C THR A 211 18.34 5.87 19.85
N GLN A 212 19.03 6.42 18.85
CA GLN A 212 19.00 7.85 18.57
C GLN A 212 17.61 8.32 18.14
N ASP A 213 16.93 7.56 17.28
CA ASP A 213 15.55 7.88 16.87
C ASP A 213 14.60 7.77 18.07
N ALA A 214 14.76 6.76 18.94
CA ALA A 214 13.98 6.61 20.16
C ALA A 214 14.13 7.82 21.10
N ILE A 215 15.35 8.35 21.24
CA ILE A 215 15.60 9.60 21.99
C ILE A 215 14.97 10.81 21.28
N SER A 216 15.03 10.86 19.95
CA SER A 216 14.47 11.98 19.18
C SER A 216 12.94 12.02 19.31
N VAL A 217 12.28 10.86 19.32
CA VAL A 217 10.84 10.72 19.60
C VAL A 217 10.47 11.28 20.97
N THR A 218 11.30 11.07 22.01
CA THR A 218 11.02 11.59 23.36
C THR A 218 11.31 13.08 23.52
N LYS A 219 12.04 13.70 22.58
CA LYS A 219 12.25 15.15 22.51
C LYS A 219 11.26 15.86 21.58
N GLY A 220 10.60 15.11 20.70
CA GLY A 220 9.72 15.67 19.67
C GLY A 220 10.49 16.27 18.49
N GLU A 221 11.71 15.78 18.26
CA GLU A 221 12.60 16.19 17.16
C GLU A 221 12.34 15.33 15.90
N GLU A 222 12.85 15.77 14.74
CA GLU A 222 12.76 14.99 13.50
C GLU A 222 13.55 13.69 13.60
N LEU A 223 12.98 12.60 13.06
CA LEU A 223 13.60 11.28 13.09
C LEU A 223 14.50 11.06 11.89
N LYS A 224 15.62 10.34 12.08
CA LYS A 224 16.52 10.00 10.98
C LYS A 224 15.89 8.99 10.02
N CYS A 225 14.90 8.23 10.48
CA CYS A 225 14.14 7.31 9.65
C CYS A 225 13.12 8.00 8.70
N GLY A 226 12.96 9.33 8.77
CA GLY A 226 12.12 10.11 7.85
C GLY A 226 10.61 10.07 8.14
N GLU A 227 10.18 9.31 9.14
CA GLU A 227 8.77 9.17 9.53
C GLU A 227 8.36 10.22 10.57
N LYS A 228 7.13 10.75 10.45
CA LYS A 228 6.59 11.76 11.36
C LYS A 228 5.91 11.10 12.57
N LEU A 229 6.68 10.41 13.40
CA LEU A 229 6.18 9.89 14.67
C LEU A 229 6.41 10.94 15.77
N ASN A 230 5.33 11.39 16.40
CA ASN A 230 5.40 12.33 17.52
C ASN A 230 4.53 11.83 18.68
N VAL A 231 5.17 11.55 19.82
CA VAL A 231 4.48 11.12 21.04
C VAL A 231 3.75 12.29 21.70
N PHE A 232 4.29 13.52 21.63
CA PHE A 232 3.73 14.69 22.31
C PHE A 232 2.38 15.14 21.76
N SER A 233 2.14 15.03 20.45
CA SER A 233 0.84 15.41 19.86
C SER A 233 -0.29 14.56 20.44
N MET A 234 -0.04 13.25 20.56
CA MET A 234 -0.92 12.28 21.17
C MET A 234 -1.05 12.48 22.69
N LEU A 235 0.07 12.69 23.41
CA LEU A 235 0.04 12.95 24.85
C LEU A 235 -0.78 14.21 25.17
N ARG A 236 -0.59 15.31 24.44
CA ARG A 236 -1.37 16.54 24.63
C ARG A 236 -2.86 16.30 24.47
N LYS A 237 -3.26 15.45 23.51
CA LYS A 237 -4.66 15.06 23.33
C LYS A 237 -5.19 14.27 24.53
N GLU A 238 -4.44 13.27 25.01
CA GLU A 238 -4.86 12.46 26.16
C GLU A 238 -4.90 13.27 27.46
N PHE A 239 -3.94 14.16 27.70
CA PHE A 239 -3.97 15.08 28.84
C PHE A 239 -5.10 16.11 28.72
N GLY A 240 -5.41 16.58 27.50
CA GLY A 240 -6.59 17.41 27.26
C GLY A 240 -7.91 16.70 27.61
N ASN A 241 -8.03 15.43 27.24
CA ASN A 241 -9.18 14.59 27.62
C ASN A 241 -9.27 14.40 29.14
N TRP A 242 -8.14 14.21 29.81
CA TRP A 242 -8.08 14.12 31.27
C TRP A 242 -8.51 15.43 31.94
N ASN A 243 -8.03 16.57 31.44
CA ASN A 243 -8.42 17.89 31.96
C ASN A 243 -9.93 18.13 31.82
N LEU A 244 -10.52 17.74 30.68
CA LEU A 244 -11.96 17.80 30.47
C LEU A 244 -12.72 16.89 31.45
N HIS A 245 -12.18 15.71 31.76
CA HIS A 245 -12.76 14.81 32.76
C HIS A 245 -12.76 15.42 34.16
N LEU A 246 -11.65 16.04 34.57
CA LEU A 246 -11.54 16.76 35.85
C LEU A 246 -12.54 17.92 35.93
N TYR A 247 -12.64 18.72 34.88
CA TYR A 247 -13.60 19.82 34.79
C TYR A 247 -15.05 19.33 34.94
N ASN A 248 -15.43 18.31 34.18
CA ASN A 248 -16.77 17.71 34.26
C ASN A 248 -17.04 17.06 35.63
N SER A 249 -16.02 16.48 36.27
CA SER A 249 -16.15 15.95 37.64
C SER A 249 -16.43 17.08 38.64
N GLY A 250 -15.72 18.20 38.51
CA GLY A 250 -15.91 19.39 39.33
C GLY A 250 -17.29 20.01 39.19
N GLU A 251 -17.76 20.21 37.95
CA GLU A 251 -19.11 20.73 37.69
C GLU A 251 -20.21 19.82 38.26
N ASN A 252 -20.04 18.51 38.11
CA ASN A 252 -20.97 17.54 38.68
C ASN A 252 -20.90 17.48 40.21
N PHE A 253 -19.76 17.77 40.83
CA PHE A 253 -19.64 17.94 42.27
C PHE A 253 -20.36 19.20 42.73
N ASN A 254 -20.06 20.35 42.10
CA ASN A 254 -20.67 21.64 42.38
C ASN A 254 -22.20 21.60 42.31
N ARG A 255 -22.77 20.92 41.31
CA ARG A 255 -24.23 20.76 41.18
C ARG A 255 -24.87 19.86 42.24
N ARG A 256 -24.11 18.92 42.81
CA ARG A 256 -24.61 17.94 43.79
C ARG A 256 -24.32 18.35 45.23
N ILE A 257 -23.47 19.35 45.42
CA ILE A 257 -22.93 19.73 46.73
C ILE A 257 -24.03 20.15 47.70
N ASP A 258 -25.02 20.92 47.23
CA ASP A 258 -26.19 21.37 48.00
C ASP A 258 -26.91 20.20 48.68
N LYS A 259 -27.32 19.22 47.87
CA LYS A 259 -28.04 18.03 48.33
C LYS A 259 -27.18 17.15 49.23
N GLN A 260 -25.87 17.08 48.98
CA GLN A 260 -24.95 16.26 49.77
C GLN A 260 -24.69 16.89 51.15
N VAL A 261 -24.50 18.21 51.20
CA VAL A 261 -24.36 19.01 52.43
C VAL A 261 -25.63 18.93 53.27
N GLU A 262 -26.80 19.09 52.66
CA GLU A 262 -28.09 18.97 53.35
C GLU A 262 -28.28 17.60 53.98
N LYS A 263 -28.07 16.52 53.23
CA LYS A 263 -28.19 15.14 53.72
C LYS A 263 -27.20 14.83 54.85
N HIS A 264 -25.95 15.31 54.75
CA HIS A 264 -24.95 15.07 55.80
C HIS A 264 -25.24 15.86 57.08
N GLU A 265 -25.69 17.12 56.95
CA GLU A 265 -26.15 17.91 58.08
C GLU A 265 -27.33 17.24 58.80
N GLU A 266 -28.32 16.74 58.05
CA GLU A 266 -29.47 16.03 58.67
C GLU A 266 -29.05 14.75 59.39
N MET A 267 -28.08 14.01 58.85
CA MET A 267 -27.71 12.67 59.34
C MET A 267 -26.64 12.69 60.45
N TYR A 268 -25.72 13.66 60.43
CA TYR A 268 -24.52 13.64 61.27
C TYR A 268 -24.34 14.89 62.15
N ARG A 269 -25.24 15.87 62.10
CA ARG A 269 -25.22 17.01 63.01
C ARG A 269 -25.49 16.54 64.43
N GLY A 270 -24.56 16.84 65.33
CA GLY A 270 -24.56 16.30 66.69
C GLY A 270 -23.84 17.21 67.68
N ARG A 271 -22.69 16.79 68.20
CA ARG A 271 -21.94 17.41 69.32
C ARG A 271 -21.42 18.84 69.10
N GLU A 272 -21.72 19.48 67.99
CA GLU A 272 -21.23 20.81 67.65
C GLU A 272 -22.21 21.89 68.11
N LEU A 273 -21.68 23.01 68.60
CA LEU A 273 -22.50 24.16 69.00
C LEU A 273 -23.25 24.71 67.76
N PRO A 274 -24.54 25.07 67.90
CA PRO A 274 -25.28 25.73 66.84
C PRO A 274 -24.52 26.97 66.35
N GLY A 275 -24.14 27.00 65.07
CA GLY A 275 -23.39 28.12 64.49
C GLY A 275 -21.96 27.79 64.03
N PHE A 276 -21.43 26.59 64.31
CA PHE A 276 -20.12 26.16 63.78
C PHE A 276 -20.26 25.22 62.58
N ILE A 277 -19.23 25.20 61.72
CA ILE A 277 -19.15 24.35 60.53
C ILE A 277 -18.45 23.04 60.90
N ASN A 278 -19.06 21.91 60.53
CA ASN A 278 -18.49 20.59 60.76
C ASN A 278 -17.34 20.31 59.79
N TYR A 279 -16.09 20.51 60.24
CA TYR A 279 -14.90 20.19 59.45
C TYR A 279 -14.86 18.71 59.03
N LYS A 280 -15.43 17.80 59.83
CA LYS A 280 -15.48 16.38 59.48
C LYS A 280 -16.40 16.12 58.29
N THR A 281 -17.51 16.86 58.17
CA THR A 281 -18.37 16.82 56.98
C THR A 281 -17.63 17.32 55.74
N PHE A 282 -16.90 18.43 55.87
CA PHE A 282 -16.03 18.94 54.81
C PHE A 282 -15.00 17.89 54.36
N GLU A 283 -14.26 17.34 55.33
CA GLU A 283 -13.20 16.37 55.12
C GLU A 283 -13.72 15.09 54.43
N ILE A 284 -14.86 14.56 54.87
CA ILE A 284 -15.48 13.37 54.26
C ILE A 284 -15.86 13.65 52.79
N MET A 285 -16.49 14.79 52.51
CA MET A 285 -16.92 15.13 51.15
C MET A 285 -15.78 15.29 50.17
N VAL A 286 -14.72 15.98 50.57
CA VAL A 286 -13.50 16.14 49.76
C VAL A 286 -12.86 14.77 49.48
N LYS A 287 -12.68 13.96 50.53
CA LYS A 287 -12.12 12.60 50.42
C LYS A 287 -12.94 11.71 49.48
N GLU A 288 -14.26 11.78 49.53
CA GLU A 288 -15.14 11.02 48.63
C GLU A 288 -15.02 11.45 47.17
N GLN A 289 -14.79 12.72 46.87
CA GLN A 289 -14.57 13.16 45.49
C GLN A 289 -13.20 12.76 44.97
N ILE A 290 -12.14 12.97 45.76
CA ILE A 290 -10.77 12.58 45.39
C ILE A 290 -10.69 11.08 45.10
N LYS A 291 -11.33 10.26 45.94
CA LYS A 291 -11.40 8.80 45.75
C LYS A 291 -12.07 8.39 44.44
N LYS A 292 -13.01 9.17 43.90
CA LYS A 292 -13.66 8.88 42.60
C LYS A 292 -12.72 9.10 41.42
N LEU A 293 -11.67 9.91 41.59
CA LEU A 293 -10.71 10.25 40.54
C LEU A 293 -9.52 9.28 40.47
N GLU A 294 -9.25 8.51 41.53
CA GLU A 294 -8.12 7.59 41.61
C GLU A 294 -8.14 6.54 40.50
N GLU A 295 -9.21 5.75 40.39
CA GLU A 295 -9.31 4.68 39.39
C GLU A 295 -9.35 5.19 37.93
N PRO A 296 -10.09 6.27 37.59
CA PRO A 296 -9.99 6.91 36.28
C PRO A 296 -8.57 7.38 35.93
N ALA A 297 -7.81 7.90 36.89
CA ALA A 297 -6.44 8.34 36.67
C ALA A 297 -5.50 7.16 36.39
N VAL A 298 -5.62 6.07 37.15
CA VAL A 298 -4.87 4.82 36.90
C VAL A 298 -5.22 4.26 35.52
N LYS A 299 -6.50 4.26 35.13
CA LYS A 299 -6.89 3.84 33.78
C LYS A 299 -6.26 4.72 32.70
N LYS A 300 -6.26 6.06 32.89
CA LYS A 300 -5.66 7.00 31.93
C LYS A 300 -4.15 6.80 31.80
N LEU A 301 -3.46 6.50 32.90
CA LEU A 301 -2.04 6.12 32.88
C LEU A 301 -1.79 4.90 31.98
N LYS A 302 -2.64 3.87 32.08
CA LYS A 302 -2.54 2.65 31.25
C LYS A 302 -2.78 2.94 29.77
N ASP A 303 -3.82 3.73 29.46
CA ASP A 303 -4.12 4.17 28.10
C ASP A 303 -2.91 4.89 27.46
N ILE A 304 -2.28 5.80 28.22
CA ILE A 304 -1.08 6.53 27.79
C ILE A 304 0.08 5.57 27.58
N GLY A 305 0.31 4.64 28.51
CA GLY A 305 1.36 3.63 28.40
C GLY A 305 1.23 2.77 27.14
N ASP A 306 0.01 2.34 26.80
CA ASP A 306 -0.27 1.59 25.58
C ASP A 306 -0.07 2.41 24.30
N ALA A 307 -0.44 3.69 24.33
CA ALA A 307 -0.29 4.57 23.18
C ALA A 307 1.20 4.89 22.91
N VAL A 308 2.00 5.14 23.97
CA VAL A 308 3.46 5.29 23.87
C VAL A 308 4.08 4.00 23.35
N LYS A 309 3.71 2.84 23.89
CA LYS A 309 4.17 1.53 23.41
C LYS A 309 3.94 1.37 21.90
N LYS A 310 2.76 1.74 21.40
CA LYS A 310 2.41 1.62 19.98
C LYS A 310 3.39 2.41 19.09
N VAL A 311 3.78 3.61 19.50
CA VAL A 311 4.76 4.43 18.76
C VAL A 311 6.13 3.78 18.73
N PHE A 312 6.63 3.28 19.86
CA PHE A 312 7.92 2.58 19.90
C PHE A 312 7.91 1.28 19.09
N ILE A 313 6.78 0.57 19.05
CA ILE A 313 6.62 -0.61 18.19
C ILE A 313 6.64 -0.22 16.71
N GLN A 314 6.00 0.88 16.32
CA GLN A 314 6.07 1.40 14.94
C GLN A 314 7.50 1.78 14.57
N LEU A 315 8.20 2.50 15.46
CA LEU A 315 9.61 2.85 15.26
C LEU A 315 10.47 1.60 15.07
N ALA A 316 10.30 0.56 15.89
CA ALA A 316 11.05 -0.68 15.75
C ALA A 316 10.81 -1.39 14.40
N HIS A 317 9.58 -1.34 13.85
CA HIS A 317 9.32 -1.90 12.51
C HIS A 317 10.05 -1.13 11.42
N ILE A 318 10.06 0.20 11.49
CA ILE A 318 10.70 1.05 10.49
C ILE A 318 12.22 0.84 10.55
N SER A 319 12.83 0.94 11.73
CA SER A 319 14.28 0.86 11.92
C SER A 319 14.86 -0.54 11.63
N PHE A 320 14.08 -1.61 11.85
CA PHE A 320 14.53 -2.99 11.66
C PHE A 320 13.81 -3.70 10.50
N THR A 321 13.44 -2.95 9.46
CA THR A 321 12.87 -3.52 8.22
C THR A 321 13.78 -4.62 7.67
N GLY A 322 13.21 -5.79 7.36
CA GLY A 322 13.97 -6.97 6.90
C GLY A 322 14.53 -7.87 8.02
N PHE A 323 14.44 -7.47 9.30
CA PHE A 323 14.99 -8.23 10.43
C PHE A 323 13.89 -8.64 11.45
N PRO A 324 13.06 -9.64 11.15
CA PRO A 324 11.89 -9.99 11.98
C PRO A 324 12.25 -10.44 13.40
N ASN A 325 13.38 -11.14 13.59
CA ASN A 325 13.84 -11.57 14.91
C ASN A 325 14.26 -10.37 15.78
N LEU A 326 14.88 -9.35 15.17
CA LEU A 326 15.28 -8.13 15.86
C LEU A 326 14.07 -7.29 16.25
N VAL A 327 13.07 -7.19 15.36
CA VAL A 327 11.77 -6.58 15.67
C VAL A 327 11.09 -7.31 16.84
N LYS A 328 11.10 -8.65 16.85
CA LYS A 328 10.51 -9.45 17.92
C LYS A 328 11.21 -9.19 19.26
N ALA A 329 12.55 -9.16 19.28
CA ALA A 329 13.34 -8.86 20.47
C ALA A 329 13.07 -7.43 20.97
N ALA A 330 13.05 -6.44 20.06
CA ALA A 330 12.73 -5.05 20.40
C ALA A 330 11.33 -4.91 21.01
N LYS A 331 10.31 -5.55 20.42
CA LYS A 331 8.94 -5.56 20.97
C LYS A 331 8.87 -6.15 22.37
N ALA A 332 9.55 -7.27 22.61
CA ALA A 332 9.59 -7.90 23.93
C ALA A 332 10.23 -6.98 24.97
N ASN A 333 11.34 -6.33 24.62
CA ASN A 333 11.99 -5.35 25.49
C ASN A 333 11.11 -4.12 25.76
N ILE A 334 10.43 -3.59 24.73
CA ILE A 334 9.50 -2.47 24.87
C ILE A 334 8.35 -2.82 25.83
N GLU A 335 7.77 -4.02 25.72
CA GLU A 335 6.70 -4.47 26.61
C GLU A 335 7.19 -4.62 28.06
N ALA A 336 8.36 -5.23 28.25
CA ALA A 336 8.95 -5.39 29.58
C ALA A 336 9.24 -4.03 30.25
N ILE A 337 9.82 -3.07 29.51
CA ILE A 337 10.07 -1.72 30.00
C ILE A 337 8.75 -1.01 30.32
N LYS A 338 7.74 -1.14 29.46
CA LYS A 338 6.41 -0.55 29.68
C LYS A 338 5.80 -1.06 30.97
N GLN A 339 5.83 -2.37 31.23
CA GLN A 339 5.28 -2.98 32.44
C GLN A 339 6.01 -2.50 33.71
N ASP A 340 7.34 -2.45 33.69
CA ASP A 340 8.15 -1.95 34.82
C ASP A 340 7.82 -0.48 35.13
N LYS A 341 7.83 0.39 34.11
CA LYS A 341 7.57 1.83 34.28
C LYS A 341 6.12 2.15 34.63
N GLU A 342 5.16 1.39 34.11
CA GLU A 342 3.75 1.53 34.45
C GLU A 342 3.51 1.19 35.93
N SER A 343 4.12 0.13 36.45
CA SER A 343 4.02 -0.22 37.87
C SER A 343 4.56 0.87 38.79
N ILE A 344 5.71 1.45 38.43
CA ILE A 344 6.32 2.54 39.21
C ILE A 344 5.42 3.79 39.15
N ALA A 345 4.94 4.17 37.96
CA ALA A 345 4.09 5.33 37.78
C ALA A 345 2.72 5.17 38.50
N GLU A 346 2.13 3.97 38.48
CA GLU A 346 0.90 3.68 39.22
C GLU A 346 1.12 3.86 40.74
N SER A 347 2.26 3.38 41.26
CA SER A 347 2.58 3.53 42.68
C SER A 347 2.72 4.99 43.10
N LEU A 348 3.39 5.82 42.29
CA LEU A 348 3.54 7.25 42.52
C LEU A 348 2.21 7.98 42.45
N LEU A 349 1.37 7.63 41.46
CA LEU A 349 0.03 8.20 41.30
C LEU A 349 -0.85 7.90 42.51
N ARG A 350 -0.83 6.66 43.01
CA ARG A 350 -1.58 6.30 44.23
C ARG A 350 -1.03 6.98 45.48
N VAL A 351 0.28 7.21 45.56
CA VAL A 351 0.87 8.04 46.64
C VAL A 351 0.38 9.48 46.55
N GLN A 352 0.29 10.07 45.35
CA GLN A 352 -0.29 11.41 45.16
C GLN A 352 -1.72 11.45 45.70
N PHE A 353 -2.58 10.51 45.32
CA PHE A 353 -3.95 10.45 45.85
C PHE A 353 -3.99 10.29 47.38
N LYS A 354 -3.08 9.51 47.98
CA LYS A 354 -2.98 9.41 49.44
C LYS A 354 -2.60 10.74 50.10
N MET A 355 -1.74 11.54 49.47
CA MET A 355 -1.40 12.87 49.95
C MET A 355 -2.58 13.84 49.83
N GLU A 356 -3.30 13.84 48.71
CA GLU A 356 -4.50 14.67 48.52
C GLU A 356 -5.64 14.33 49.50
N MET A 357 -5.67 13.09 50.01
CA MET A 357 -6.60 12.69 51.07
C MET A 357 -6.28 13.33 52.44
N LEU A 358 -5.09 13.92 52.62
CA LEU A 358 -4.76 14.75 53.78
C LEU A 358 -5.26 16.18 53.51
N VAL A 359 -6.50 16.45 53.92
CA VAL A 359 -7.21 17.70 53.61
C VAL A 359 -6.53 18.89 54.30
N TYR A 360 -5.71 19.63 53.56
CA TYR A 360 -4.88 20.72 54.06
C TYR A 360 -4.60 21.75 52.95
N SER A 361 -4.56 23.04 53.28
CA SER A 361 -4.15 24.08 52.33
C SER A 361 -3.44 25.24 53.04
N GLN A 362 -2.28 25.64 52.49
CA GLN A 362 -1.58 26.91 52.79
C GLN A 362 -1.61 27.86 51.58
N ASP A 363 -2.37 27.50 50.54
CA ASP A 363 -2.33 28.18 49.25
C ASP A 363 -3.05 29.54 49.34
N SER A 364 -2.37 30.63 48.99
CA SER A 364 -2.97 31.97 48.91
C SER A 364 -4.11 32.00 47.88
N THR A 365 -4.08 31.11 46.88
CA THR A 365 -5.12 30.93 45.86
C THR A 365 -6.43 30.41 46.45
N TYR A 366 -6.39 29.59 47.50
CA TYR A 366 -7.57 29.18 48.25
C TYR A 366 -8.19 30.37 48.98
N SER A 367 -7.37 31.22 49.60
CA SER A 367 -7.84 32.44 50.27
C SER A 367 -8.47 33.42 49.27
N SER A 368 -7.84 33.63 48.12
CA SER A 368 -8.34 34.49 47.04
C SER A 368 -9.62 33.95 46.40
N SER A 369 -9.67 32.66 46.08
CA SER A 369 -10.89 32.04 45.54
C SER A 369 -12.04 32.10 46.55
N LEU A 370 -11.76 31.94 47.84
CA LEU A 370 -12.79 32.06 48.88
C LEU A 370 -13.33 33.48 48.99
N THR A 371 -12.50 34.51 48.82
CA THR A 371 -12.97 35.91 48.74
C THR A 371 -13.82 36.17 47.50
N ASP A 372 -13.41 35.68 46.33
CA ASP A 372 -14.16 35.86 45.08
C ASP A 372 -15.55 35.18 45.14
N THR A 373 -15.61 33.98 45.71
CA THR A 373 -16.87 33.22 45.83
C THR A 373 -17.78 33.78 46.94
N LYS A 374 -17.23 34.53 47.91
CA LYS A 374 -18.03 35.26 48.92
C LYS A 374 -18.69 36.50 48.35
N THR A 375 -17.99 37.26 47.50
CA THR A 375 -18.55 38.42 46.79
C THR A 375 -19.73 38.06 45.88
N GLU A 376 -19.77 36.85 45.32
CA GLU A 376 -20.94 36.35 44.56
C GLU A 376 -22.15 35.97 45.44
N GLY A 377 -21.94 35.73 46.75
CA GLY A 377 -22.98 35.30 47.68
C GLY A 377 -23.64 36.42 48.50
N ASP A 378 -23.02 37.59 48.56
CA ASP A 378 -23.50 38.74 49.36
C ASP A 378 -24.63 39.55 48.67
N GLU A 379 -25.09 39.16 47.48
CA GLU A 379 -26.24 39.78 46.77
C GLU A 379 -27.62 39.22 47.17
N MET A 380 -27.72 38.30 48.15
CA MET A 380 -29.02 37.72 48.58
C MET A 380 -29.45 38.20 49.98
N ASP A 381 -30.72 38.63 50.08
CA ASP A 381 -31.37 39.41 51.15
C ASP A 381 -31.50 38.73 52.55
N ASP A 382 -31.74 39.53 53.59
CA ASP A 382 -31.14 39.39 54.95
C ASP A 382 -31.94 38.59 56.03
N ASP A 383 -33.19 38.16 55.84
CA ASP A 383 -34.03 37.74 57.01
C ASP A 383 -34.21 36.22 57.26
N TRP A 384 -33.65 35.35 56.41
CA TRP A 384 -33.65 33.87 56.60
C TRP A 384 -32.27 33.28 57.01
N GLN A 385 -31.28 34.14 57.27
CA GLN A 385 -29.88 33.79 57.04
C GLN A 385 -29.14 33.01 58.14
N LYS A 386 -29.52 33.05 59.43
CA LYS A 386 -28.61 32.50 60.47
C LYS A 386 -28.46 30.98 60.51
N LEU A 387 -29.47 30.20 60.08
CA LEU A 387 -29.37 28.73 60.02
C LEU A 387 -28.85 28.21 58.66
N ASN A 388 -28.96 29.03 57.61
CA ASN A 388 -28.60 28.68 56.23
C ASN A 388 -27.18 29.16 55.83
N ARG A 389 -26.66 30.21 56.48
CA ARG A 389 -25.36 30.81 56.18
C ARG A 389 -24.19 29.83 56.37
N ASN A 390 -24.24 28.94 57.36
CA ASN A 390 -23.18 27.94 57.57
C ASN A 390 -23.11 26.89 56.47
N LYS A 391 -24.27 26.47 55.94
CA LYS A 391 -24.34 25.54 54.80
C LYS A 391 -23.72 26.19 53.56
N ILE A 392 -24.09 27.45 53.31
CA ILE A 392 -23.54 28.24 52.20
C ILE A 392 -22.01 28.38 52.35
N ILE A 393 -21.52 28.76 53.54
CA ILE A 393 -20.07 28.90 53.79
C ILE A 393 -19.34 27.57 53.59
N LEU A 394 -19.87 26.45 54.10
CA LEU A 394 -19.28 25.11 53.91
C LEU A 394 -19.20 24.76 52.42
N MET A 395 -20.23 25.03 51.64
CA MET A 395 -20.21 24.81 50.19
C MET A 395 -19.18 25.69 49.47
N LEU A 396 -19.07 26.96 49.85
CA LEU A 396 -18.07 27.88 49.29
C LEU A 396 -16.65 27.34 49.55
N HIS A 397 -16.37 26.91 50.78
CA HIS A 397 -15.08 26.28 51.11
C HIS A 397 -14.82 25.01 50.29
N LEU A 398 -15.82 24.14 50.10
CA LEU A 398 -15.65 22.91 49.30
C LEU A 398 -15.40 23.22 47.83
N LYS A 399 -16.10 24.19 47.26
CA LYS A 399 -15.91 24.65 45.87
C LYS A 399 -14.52 25.25 45.68
N SER A 400 -14.08 26.12 46.59
CA SER A 400 -12.74 26.74 46.53
C SER A 400 -11.63 25.72 46.73
N TYR A 401 -11.80 24.73 47.63
CA TYR A 401 -10.81 23.67 47.84
C TYR A 401 -10.67 22.78 46.60
N TYR A 402 -11.79 22.32 46.03
CA TYR A 402 -11.77 21.50 44.80
C TYR A 402 -11.24 22.26 43.58
N LYS A 403 -11.32 23.59 43.55
CA LYS A 403 -10.73 24.39 42.45
C LYS A 403 -9.20 24.45 42.53
N VAL A 404 -8.65 24.30 43.73
CA VAL A 404 -7.20 24.39 44.00
C VAL A 404 -6.55 23.00 43.94
N SER A 405 -7.22 21.98 44.47
CA SER A 405 -6.87 20.55 44.33
C SER A 405 -7.13 20.02 42.92
#